data_AF-A0A226ENK2-F1
#
_entry.id   AF-A0A226ENK2-F1
#
_cell.length_a   1.000
_cell.length_b   1.000
_cell.length_c   1.000
_cell.angle_alpha   90.00
_cell.angle_beta   90.00
_cell.angle_gamma   90.00
#
_symmetry.space_group_name_H-M   'P 1'
#
loop_
_entity.id
_entity.type
_entity.pdbx_description
1 polymer ?
#
loop_
_entity_poly.entity_id
_entity_poly.type
_entity_poly.pdbx_seq_one_letter_code
_entity_poly.pdbx_strand_id
1 'polypeptide(L)'
;MEEKMRRESKQYVEKLFKQFDKIGAGAIYKSDMKKLVETVVPETLGDPELEALLLQHVKRNKHTVLNTKTRQMEIEYMDDTIDFPSCMAIAVHFLTKIERKQSNAFAGQGLIRFSDFDRRPSMLVDPNVLQKRRLF
;
A
#
# COMPACT_ATOMS: atom_id res chain seq x y z
N MET A 1 -14.22 -0.09 11.01
CA MET A 1 -12.87 -0.67 11.23
C MET A 1 -12.05 -0.58 9.96
N GLU A 2 -12.51 -1.18 8.87
CA GLU A 2 -11.84 -1.14 7.55
C GLU A 2 -11.59 0.28 7.03
N GLU A 3 -12.57 1.17 7.12
CA GLU A 3 -12.41 2.55 6.66
C GLU A 3 -11.42 3.37 7.51
N LYS A 4 -11.34 3.06 8.82
CA LYS A 4 -10.34 3.66 9.71
C LYS A 4 -8.93 3.19 9.33
N MET A 5 -8.77 1.88 9.13
CA MET A 5 -7.51 1.29 8.68
C MET A 5 -7.07 1.86 7.34
N ARG A 6 -7.98 1.96 6.37
CA ARG A 6 -7.71 2.61 5.08
C ARG A 6 -7.23 4.05 5.26
N ARG A 7 -7.86 4.85 6.12
CA ARG A 7 -7.45 6.25 6.35
C ARG A 7 -6.08 6.36 7.01
N GLU A 8 -5.77 5.49 7.97
CA GLU A 8 -4.52 5.52 8.74
C GLU A 8 -3.33 4.97 7.94
N SER A 9 -3.54 3.88 7.19
CA SER A 9 -2.49 3.25 6.37
C SER A 9 -2.26 3.95 5.02
N LYS A 10 -3.23 4.75 4.53
CA LYS A 10 -3.18 5.37 3.19
C LYS A 10 -1.86 6.06 2.90
N GLN A 11 -1.40 6.95 3.78
CA GLN A 11 -0.20 7.75 3.53
C GLN A 11 1.07 6.88 3.48
N TYR A 12 1.13 5.84 4.32
CA TYR A 12 2.27 4.94 4.37
C TYR A 12 2.31 4.05 3.11
N VAL A 13 1.19 3.41 2.78
CA VAL A 13 1.05 2.56 1.59
C VAL A 13 1.25 3.37 0.31
N GLU A 14 0.77 4.62 0.23
CA GLU A 14 1.00 5.51 -0.91
C GLU A 14 2.48 5.84 -1.12
N LYS A 15 3.22 6.11 -0.03
CA LYS A 15 4.66 6.36 -0.11
C LYS A 15 5.42 5.13 -0.61
N LEU A 16 5.08 3.94 -0.09
CA LEU A 16 5.67 2.69 -0.55
C LEU A 16 5.32 2.42 -2.01
N PHE A 17 4.05 2.57 -2.40
CA PHE A 17 3.61 2.39 -3.77
C PHE A 17 4.40 3.27 -4.75
N LYS A 18 4.60 4.55 -4.42
CA LYS A 18 5.42 5.48 -5.22
C LYS A 18 6.90 5.09 -5.30
N GLN A 19 7.43 4.38 -4.31
CA GLN A 19 8.82 3.87 -4.39
C GLN A 19 8.94 2.71 -5.39
N PHE A 20 7.90 1.89 -5.51
CA PHE A 20 7.85 0.78 -6.46
C PHE A 20 7.41 1.22 -7.87
N ASP A 21 6.55 2.23 -7.98
CA ASP A 21 6.14 2.84 -9.26
C ASP A 21 7.23 3.79 -9.80
N LYS A 22 8.34 3.21 -10.26
CA LYS A 22 9.47 3.97 -10.81
C LYS A 22 9.14 4.72 -12.10
N ILE A 23 8.14 4.26 -12.83
CA ILE A 23 7.77 4.76 -14.16
C ILE A 23 6.68 5.84 -14.04
N GLY A 24 6.01 5.94 -12.89
CA GLY A 24 4.87 6.84 -12.69
C GLY A 24 3.65 6.39 -13.50
N ALA A 25 3.53 5.09 -13.75
CA ALA A 25 2.43 4.51 -14.54
C ALA A 25 1.11 4.47 -13.74
N GLY A 26 1.16 4.73 -12.42
CA GLY A 26 0.02 4.58 -11.52
C GLY A 26 -0.32 3.12 -11.21
N ALA A 27 0.56 2.19 -11.62
CA ALA A 27 0.46 0.76 -11.35
C ALA A 27 1.86 0.17 -11.14
N ILE A 28 1.94 -0.88 -10.33
CA ILE A 28 3.18 -1.63 -10.06
C ILE A 28 3.02 -3.07 -10.49
N TYR A 29 4.11 -3.75 -10.80
CA TYR A 29 4.05 -5.18 -11.13
C TYR A 29 3.61 -6.01 -9.93
N LYS A 30 2.93 -7.13 -10.21
CA LYS A 30 2.50 -8.11 -9.19
C LYS A 30 3.64 -8.52 -8.24
N SER A 31 4.85 -8.72 -8.77
CA SER A 31 6.03 -9.07 -7.98
C SER A 31 6.43 -7.98 -6.98
N ASP A 32 6.27 -6.71 -7.35
CA ASP A 32 6.59 -5.57 -6.49
C ASP A 32 5.48 -5.31 -5.48
N MET A 33 4.23 -5.54 -5.88
CA MET A 33 3.09 -5.53 -4.98
C MET A 33 3.22 -6.57 -3.86
N LYS A 34 3.71 -7.78 -4.19
CA LYS A 34 3.98 -8.82 -3.18
C LYS A 34 4.97 -8.34 -2.11
N LYS A 35 6.10 -7.75 -2.55
CA LYS A 35 7.11 -7.17 -1.65
C LYS A 35 6.56 -6.01 -0.82
N LEU A 36 5.71 -5.18 -1.41
CA LEU A 36 5.05 -4.09 -0.71
C LEU A 36 4.20 -4.62 0.44
N VAL A 37 3.35 -5.63 0.19
CA VAL A 37 2.50 -6.22 1.25
C VAL A 37 3.34 -6.90 2.32
N GLU A 38 4.39 -7.64 1.94
CA GLU A 38 5.34 -8.24 2.88
C GLU A 38 6.06 -7.19 3.74
N THR A 39 6.27 -5.98 3.22
CA THR A 39 6.86 -4.86 3.98
C THR A 39 5.86 -4.25 4.98
N VAL A 40 4.61 -4.09 4.57
CA VAL A 40 3.54 -3.56 5.45
C VAL A 40 3.14 -4.62 6.50
N VAL A 41 3.16 -5.88 6.10
CA VAL A 41 2.69 -7.03 6.88
C VAL A 41 3.64 -8.22 6.71
N PRO A 42 4.70 -8.32 7.54
CA PRO A 42 5.69 -9.40 7.43
C PRO A 42 5.09 -10.81 7.59
N GLU A 43 3.98 -10.94 8.33
CA GLU A 43 3.26 -12.20 8.52
C GLU A 43 2.63 -12.79 7.24
N THR A 44 2.60 -12.02 6.14
CA THR A 44 2.05 -12.48 4.85
C THR A 44 3.06 -13.23 3.98
N LEU A 45 4.31 -13.35 4.43
CA LEU A 45 5.36 -14.06 3.69
C LEU A 45 4.95 -15.53 3.47
N GLY A 46 4.69 -15.89 2.21
CA GLY A 46 4.25 -17.23 1.84
C GLY A 46 2.78 -17.55 2.10
N ASP A 47 1.94 -16.55 2.42
CA ASP A 47 0.50 -16.76 2.57
C ASP A 47 -0.13 -17.06 1.19
N PRO A 48 -0.73 -18.25 0.97
CA PRO A 48 -1.39 -18.58 -0.30
C PRO A 48 -2.58 -17.65 -0.60
N GLU A 49 -3.19 -17.05 0.41
CA GLU A 49 -4.27 -16.07 0.25
C GLU A 49 -3.76 -14.79 -0.43
N LEU A 50 -2.51 -14.38 -0.15
CA LEU A 50 -1.90 -13.22 -0.81
C LEU A 50 -1.78 -13.47 -2.30
N GLU A 51 -1.32 -14.66 -2.69
CA GLU A 51 -1.14 -15.00 -4.10
C GLU A 51 -2.49 -15.03 -4.85
N ALA A 52 -3.54 -15.53 -4.21
CA ALA A 52 -4.90 -15.53 -4.76
C ALA A 52 -5.46 -14.12 -4.95
N LEU A 53 -5.32 -13.24 -3.93
CA LEU A 53 -5.78 -11.86 -4.01
C LEU A 53 -5.00 -11.06 -5.05
N LEU A 54 -3.69 -11.27 -5.15
CA LEU A 54 -2.88 -10.64 -6.19
C LEU A 54 -3.42 -11.00 -7.58
N LEU A 55 -3.66 -12.29 -7.85
CA LEU A 55 -4.20 -12.77 -9.13
C LEU A 55 -5.57 -12.16 -9.46
N GLN A 56 -6.44 -12.01 -8.46
CA GLN A 56 -7.76 -11.40 -8.66
C GLN A 56 -7.69 -9.93 -9.06
N HIS A 57 -6.66 -9.22 -8.60
CA HIS A 57 -6.48 -7.79 -8.81
C HIS A 57 -5.50 -7.43 -9.93
N VAL A 58 -4.92 -8.42 -10.62
CA VAL A 58 -4.08 -8.16 -11.80
C VAL A 58 -4.91 -7.51 -12.90
N LYS A 59 -4.37 -6.43 -13.46
CA LYS A 59 -4.92 -5.69 -14.59
C LYS A 59 -3.82 -5.35 -15.59
N ARG A 60 -4.24 -5.15 -16.84
CA ARG A 60 -3.42 -4.55 -17.88
C ARG A 60 -3.47 -3.03 -17.76
N ASN A 61 -2.32 -2.40 -17.66
CA ASN A 61 -2.21 -0.94 -17.64
C ASN A 61 -1.51 -0.44 -18.91
N LYS A 62 -1.70 0.83 -19.22
CA LYS A 62 -1.01 1.52 -20.31
C LYS A 62 -0.43 2.82 -19.79
N HIS A 63 0.75 3.16 -20.26
CA HIS A 63 1.39 4.42 -19.93
C HIS A 63 2.03 5.00 -21.19
N THR A 64 2.19 6.31 -21.19
CA THR A 64 2.72 7.03 -22.35
C THR A 64 4.18 7.33 -22.11
N VAL A 65 5.04 6.88 -23.02
CA VAL A 65 6.49 7.11 -22.98
C VAL A 65 6.85 8.05 -24.12
N LEU A 66 7.67 9.06 -23.82
CA LEU A 66 8.25 9.92 -24.84
C LEU A 66 9.47 9.22 -25.45
N ASN A 67 9.37 8.80 -26.70
CA ASN A 67 10.51 8.24 -27.41
C ASN A 67 11.49 9.37 -27.77
N THR A 68 12.66 9.37 -27.16
CA THR A 68 13.67 10.44 -27.33
C THR A 68 14.28 10.47 -28.74
N LYS A 69 14.20 9.37 -29.48
CA LYS A 69 14.74 9.26 -30.85
C LYS A 69 13.78 9.83 -31.88
N THR A 70 12.49 9.49 -31.79
CA THR A 70 11.46 9.91 -32.75
C THR A 70 10.75 11.19 -32.32
N ARG A 71 10.92 11.63 -31.06
CA ARG A 71 10.17 12.72 -30.40
C ARG A 71 8.65 12.49 -30.43
N GLN A 72 8.22 11.24 -30.56
CA GLN A 72 6.82 10.87 -30.57
C GLN A 72 6.42 10.27 -29.22
N MET A 73 5.15 10.44 -28.87
CA MET A 73 4.55 9.81 -27.69
C MET A 73 4.10 8.41 -28.10
N GLU A 74 4.69 7.40 -27.48
CA GLU A 74 4.36 6.00 -27.70
C GLU A 74 3.57 5.47 -26.50
N ILE A 75 2.59 4.61 -26.77
CA ILE A 75 1.77 3.98 -25.73
C ILE A 75 2.36 2.60 -25.49
N GLU A 76 2.92 2.40 -24.29
CA GLU A 76 3.42 1.10 -23.85
C GLU A 76 2.40 0.41 -22.96
N TYR A 77 2.25 -0.89 -23.17
CA TYR A 77 1.34 -1.75 -22.41
C TYR A 77 2.14 -2.52 -21.37
N MET A 78 1.66 -2.49 -20.14
CA MET A 78 2.20 -3.28 -19.03
C MET A 78 1.16 -4.32 -18.63
N ASP A 79 1.54 -5.57 -18.73
CA ASP A 79 0.76 -6.70 -18.25
C ASP A 79 1.17 -7.02 -16.79
N ASP A 80 0.34 -7.79 -16.08
CA ASP A 80 0.59 -8.21 -14.69
C ASP A 80 0.78 -7.08 -13.68
N THR A 81 0.02 -5.99 -13.85
CA THR A 81 0.11 -4.81 -12.97
C THR A 81 -1.06 -4.68 -12.00
N ILE A 82 -0.84 -3.98 -10.90
CA ILE A 82 -1.82 -3.69 -9.85
C ILE A 82 -1.86 -2.18 -9.61
N ASP A 83 -3.06 -1.62 -9.67
CA ASP A 83 -3.31 -0.20 -9.43
C ASP A 83 -3.30 0.15 -7.93
N PHE A 84 -3.10 1.43 -7.61
CA PHE A 84 -3.08 1.86 -6.21
C PHE A 84 -4.38 1.54 -5.43
N PRO A 85 -5.60 1.68 -6.00
CA PRO A 85 -6.83 1.29 -5.30
C PRO A 85 -6.87 -0.20 -4.93
N SER A 86 -6.44 -1.09 -5.83
CA SER A 86 -6.38 -2.53 -5.53
C SER A 86 -5.26 -2.84 -4.54
N CYS A 87 -4.11 -2.14 -4.65
CA CYS A 87 -3.05 -2.22 -3.65
C CYS A 87 -3.58 -1.90 -2.23
N MET A 88 -4.37 -0.83 -2.11
CA MET A 88 -4.98 -0.44 -0.84
C MET A 88 -5.96 -1.49 -0.32
N ALA A 89 -6.78 -2.06 -1.20
CA ALA A 89 -7.76 -3.09 -0.82
C ALA A 89 -7.05 -4.33 -0.24
N ILE A 90 -5.99 -4.81 -0.90
CA ILE A 90 -5.20 -5.95 -0.45
C ILE A 90 -4.50 -5.64 0.89
N ALA A 91 -3.83 -4.49 1.01
CA ALA A 91 -3.14 -4.12 2.25
C ALA A 91 -4.13 -4.02 3.43
N VAL A 92 -5.29 -3.40 3.23
CA VAL A 92 -6.32 -3.27 4.27
C VAL A 92 -6.91 -4.62 4.66
N HIS A 93 -7.10 -5.55 3.72
CA HIS A 93 -7.55 -6.91 4.01
C HIS A 93 -6.62 -7.62 5.01
N PHE A 94 -5.30 -7.58 4.77
CA PHE A 94 -4.34 -8.20 5.69
C PHE A 94 -4.20 -7.47 7.02
N LEU A 95 -4.23 -6.13 7.01
CA LEU A 95 -4.21 -5.34 8.24
C LEU A 95 -5.42 -5.63 9.14
N THR A 96 -6.62 -5.73 8.55
CA THR A 96 -7.84 -6.07 9.31
C THR A 96 -7.82 -7.52 9.81
N LYS A 97 -7.25 -8.45 9.04
CA LYS A 97 -7.03 -9.84 9.47
C LYS A 97 -6.11 -9.90 10.71
N ILE A 98 -5.05 -9.10 10.75
CA ILE A 98 -4.13 -9.02 11.90
C ILE A 98 -4.79 -8.38 13.11
N GLU A 99 -5.49 -7.25 12.93
CA GLU A 99 -6.19 -6.58 14.02
C GLU A 99 -7.18 -7.54 14.70
N ARG A 100 -7.91 -8.36 13.91
CA ARG A 100 -8.81 -9.40 14.43
C ARG A 100 -8.10 -10.52 15.17
N LYS A 101 -6.91 -10.92 14.75
CA LYS A 101 -6.09 -11.92 15.46
C LYS A 101 -5.53 -11.38 16.77
N GLN A 102 -5.13 -10.10 16.80
CA GLN A 102 -4.52 -9.45 17.97
C GLN A 102 -5.55 -8.92 18.97
N SER A 103 -6.81 -8.69 18.56
CA SER A 103 -7.86 -8.30 19.48
C SER A 103 -8.27 -9.49 20.37
N ASN A 104 -7.50 -9.71 21.43
CA ASN A 104 -7.98 -10.45 22.59
C ASN A 104 -9.24 -9.72 23.10
N ALA A 105 -10.42 -10.33 22.95
CA ALA A 105 -11.70 -9.74 23.32
C ALA A 105 -11.80 -9.33 24.81
N PHE A 106 -10.86 -9.76 25.66
CA PHE A 106 -10.77 -9.44 27.09
C PHE A 106 -9.75 -8.35 27.44
N ALA A 107 -8.80 -8.02 26.57
CA ALA A 107 -7.77 -7.02 26.85
C ALA A 107 -8.02 -5.80 25.95
N GLY A 108 -8.52 -4.70 26.52
CA GLY A 108 -8.78 -3.43 25.82
C GLY A 108 -7.54 -2.71 25.25
N GLN A 109 -6.55 -3.45 24.74
CA GLN A 109 -5.31 -2.99 24.13
C GLN A 109 -5.35 -2.95 22.60
N GLY A 110 -6.48 -3.31 21.96
CA GLY A 110 -6.63 -3.42 20.50
C GLY A 110 -6.70 -2.10 19.72
N LEU A 111 -5.90 -1.09 20.07
CA LEU A 111 -5.66 0.05 19.17
C LEU A 111 -4.20 0.02 18.77
N ILE A 112 -3.93 -0.43 17.54
CA ILE A 112 -2.69 -0.11 16.86
C ILE A 112 -2.64 1.41 16.75
N ARG A 113 -1.64 2.02 17.40
CA ARG A 113 -1.41 3.47 17.40
C ARG A 113 -0.32 3.77 16.38
N PHE A 114 -0.30 5.00 15.89
CA PHE A 114 0.78 5.50 15.02
C PHE A 114 2.19 5.35 15.64
N SER A 115 2.29 5.13 16.95
CA SER A 115 3.54 4.83 17.67
C SER A 115 4.11 3.44 17.41
N ASP A 116 3.30 2.51 16.89
CA ASP A 116 3.64 1.10 16.80
C ASP A 116 4.36 0.77 15.48
N PHE A 117 4.44 1.75 14.58
CA PHE A 117 5.30 1.71 13.41
C PHE A 117 6.70 2.24 13.77
N ASP A 118 7.73 1.52 13.31
CA ASP A 118 9.12 1.71 13.72
C ASP A 118 9.60 3.16 13.60
N ARG A 119 9.96 3.72 14.75
CA ARG A 119 10.52 5.08 14.86
C ARG A 119 12.00 5.04 14.50
N ARG A 120 12.32 5.25 13.22
CA ARG A 120 13.34 6.21 12.71
C ARG A 120 13.66 5.99 11.20
N PRO A 121 14.16 7.03 10.50
CA PRO A 121 14.44 8.36 11.01
C PRO A 121 13.31 9.36 10.75
N SER A 122 13.17 10.22 11.74
CA SER A 122 12.33 11.39 11.96
C SER A 122 12.30 12.47 10.86
N MET A 123 12.37 12.11 9.57
CA MET A 123 12.34 13.08 8.46
C MET A 123 11.11 12.96 7.55
N LEU A 124 10.19 12.03 7.82
CA LEU A 124 9.05 11.74 6.93
C LEU A 124 7.69 12.20 7.44
N VAL A 125 7.62 12.83 8.62
CA VAL A 125 6.35 13.24 9.24
C VAL A 125 6.42 14.70 9.62
N ASP A 126 5.53 15.48 8.99
CA ASP A 126 5.31 16.89 9.30
C ASP A 126 4.75 17.00 10.74
N PRO A 127 5.44 17.67 11.68
CA PRO A 127 5.08 17.68 13.11
C PRO A 127 3.69 18.26 13.39
N ASN A 128 3.07 18.93 12.41
CA ASN A 128 1.77 19.60 12.54
C ASN A 128 0.55 18.74 12.21
N VAL A 129 0.73 17.47 11.79
CA VAL A 129 -0.39 16.57 11.46
C VAL A 129 -1.30 16.31 12.67
N LEU A 130 -0.75 16.30 13.89
CA LEU A 130 -1.50 16.12 15.13
C LEU A 130 -2.29 17.38 15.54
N GLN A 131 -1.81 18.58 15.20
CA GLN A 131 -2.50 19.83 15.56
C GLN A 131 -3.73 20.09 14.68
N LYS A 132 -3.69 19.72 13.40
CA LYS A 132 -4.82 19.93 12.47
C LYS A 132 -6.06 19.10 12.82
N ARG A 133 -5.93 18.02 13.60
CA ARG A 133 -7.06 17.18 14.03
C ARG A 133 -7.86 17.73 15.22
N ARG A 134 -7.42 18.81 15.87
CA ARG A 134 -8.13 19.41 17.02
C ARG A 134 -9.10 20.53 16.66
N LEU A 135 -9.18 20.90 15.38
CA LEU A 135 -9.99 22.03 14.90
C LEU A 135 -11.29 21.62 14.19
N PHE A 136 -11.67 20.34 14.26
CA PHE A 136 -12.97 19.85 13.77
C PHE A 136 -13.59 18.91 14.80
#